data_AF-G0HW06-F1
#
_entry.id   AF-G0HW06-F1
#
_cell.length_a   1.000
_cell.length_b   1.000
_cell.length_c   1.000
_cell.angle_alpha   90.00
_cell.angle_beta   90.00
_cell.angle_gamma   90.00
#
_symmetry.space_group_name_H-M   'P 1'
#
loop_
_entity.id
_entity.type
_entity.pdbx_description
1 polymer ?
#
loop_
_entity_poly.entity_id
_entity_poly.type
_entity_poly.pdbx_seq_one_letter_code
_entity_poly.pdbx_strand_id
1 'polypeptide(L)'
;MAPVADRLVLSFAPSTADGNPWSGVDTEWIADELRGDTYQQYLRRAHGGPVAVGDEWDEFVSCGCATPQDVVLRVERVEGGTALSDATTLDVHPRNDTEAVSQ
;
A
#
# COMPACT_ATOMS: atom_id res chain seq x y z
N MET A 1 -19.25 -3.61 -15.86
CA MET A 1 -18.82 -3.74 -14.46
C MET A 1 -17.51 -4.51 -14.50
N ALA A 2 -16.40 -3.89 -14.08
CA ALA A 2 -15.11 -4.58 -14.07
C ALA A 2 -15.15 -5.75 -13.07
N PRO A 3 -14.50 -6.88 -13.36
CA PRO A 3 -14.44 -8.00 -12.44
C PRO A 3 -13.73 -7.57 -11.15
N VAL A 4 -14.29 -7.95 -10.01
CA VAL A 4 -13.70 -7.70 -8.69
C VAL A 4 -12.43 -8.54 -8.55
N ALA A 5 -11.35 -7.91 -8.09
CA ALA A 5 -10.11 -8.62 -7.80
C ALA A 5 -10.27 -9.47 -6.54
N ASP A 6 -9.80 -10.72 -6.59
CA ASP A 6 -9.74 -11.61 -5.45
C ASP A 6 -8.61 -11.18 -4.50
N ARG A 7 -7.46 -10.78 -5.07
CA ARG A 7 -6.28 -10.34 -4.33
C ARG A 7 -5.60 -9.16 -5.00
N LEU A 8 -5.19 -8.19 -4.20
CA LEU A 8 -4.35 -7.07 -4.57
C LEU A 8 -3.05 -7.12 -3.77
N VAL A 9 -1.91 -7.06 -4.46
CA VAL A 9 -0.60 -6.93 -3.81
C VAL A 9 -0.16 -5.48 -3.91
N LEU A 10 0.10 -4.88 -2.76
CA LEU A 10 0.46 -3.47 -2.60
C LEU A 10 1.86 -3.36 -2.00
N SER A 11 2.69 -2.49 -2.57
CA SER A 11 3.99 -2.12 -2.01
C SER A 11 3.97 -0.69 -1.47
N PHE A 12 4.43 -0.44 -0.24
CA PHE A 12 4.50 0.91 0.32
C PHE A 12 5.93 1.46 0.39
N ALA A 13 6.12 2.72 0.01
CA ALA A 13 7.41 3.43 0.06
C ALA A 13 7.23 4.85 0.62
N PRO A 14 8.29 5.56 1.04
CA PRO A 14 8.16 6.95 1.49
C PRO A 14 7.72 7.87 0.34
N SER A 15 6.89 8.87 0.64
CA SER A 15 6.39 9.82 -0.37
C SER A 15 7.46 10.80 -0.92
N THR A 16 8.57 11.02 -0.20
CA THR A 16 9.56 12.03 -0.62
C THR A 16 10.52 11.52 -1.70
N ALA A 17 10.63 12.29 -2.79
CA ALA A 17 11.57 12.07 -3.89
C ALA A 17 13.05 12.33 -3.53
N ASP A 18 13.33 12.97 -2.38
CA ASP A 18 14.68 13.39 -1.99
C ASP A 18 15.11 12.72 -0.67
N GLY A 19 15.82 11.59 -0.78
CA GLY A 19 16.46 10.89 0.33
C GLY A 19 15.70 9.66 0.86
N ASN A 20 16.23 9.05 1.93
CA ASN A 20 15.55 7.99 2.68
C ASN A 20 14.99 8.60 3.98
N PRO A 21 13.79 9.23 3.96
CA PRO A 21 13.21 9.85 5.16
C PRO A 21 12.88 8.82 6.25
N TRP A 22 12.85 7.54 5.90
CA TRP A 22 12.62 6.43 6.80
C TRP A 22 13.89 5.91 7.47
N SER A 23 15.01 6.66 7.40
CA SER A 23 16.22 6.33 8.16
C SER A 23 15.92 6.31 9.67
N GLY A 24 15.71 5.11 10.22
CA GLY A 24 15.33 4.90 11.63
C GLY A 24 13.84 4.79 11.90
N VAL A 25 13.01 4.67 10.86
CA VAL A 25 11.58 4.38 10.97
C VAL A 25 11.37 2.87 10.90
N ASP A 26 10.60 2.32 11.86
CA ASP A 26 10.23 0.91 11.86
C ASP A 26 9.20 0.63 10.75
N THR A 27 9.68 0.25 9.56
CA THR A 27 8.81 -0.10 8.43
C THR A 27 7.92 -1.30 8.73
N GLU A 28 8.32 -2.18 9.66
CA GLU A 28 7.48 -3.29 10.13
C GLU A 28 6.25 -2.78 10.89
N TRP A 29 6.39 -1.73 11.71
CA TRP A 29 5.26 -1.10 12.38
C TRP A 29 4.30 -0.45 11.38
N ILE A 30 4.83 0.24 10.37
CA ILE A 30 4.01 0.79 9.27
C ILE A 30 3.27 -0.34 8.54
N ALA A 31 3.96 -1.44 8.25
CA ALA A 31 3.34 -2.58 7.59
C ALA A 31 2.23 -3.20 8.45
N ASP A 32 2.39 -3.27 9.77
CA ASP A 32 1.37 -3.78 10.70
C ASP A 32 0.13 -2.89 10.71
N GLU A 33 0.30 -1.56 10.81
CA GLU A 33 -0.79 -0.59 10.72
C GLU A 33 -1.55 -0.69 9.39
N LEU A 34 -0.83 -0.76 8.26
CA LEU A 34 -1.43 -0.90 6.93
C LEU A 34 -2.15 -2.25 6.74
N ARG A 35 -1.64 -3.32 7.37
CA ARG A 35 -2.27 -4.64 7.37
C ARG A 35 -3.45 -4.74 8.33
N GLY A 36 -3.59 -3.79 9.26
CA GLY A 36 -4.69 -3.73 10.20
C GLY A 36 -6.06 -3.67 9.51
N ASP A 37 -7.04 -4.40 10.04
CA ASP A 37 -8.37 -4.52 9.44
C ASP A 37 -9.04 -3.16 9.18
N THR A 38 -8.89 -2.21 10.11
CA THR A 38 -9.44 -0.86 9.99
C THR A 38 -8.87 -0.11 8.80
N TYR A 39 -7.54 -0.18 8.60
CA TYR A 39 -6.85 0.50 7.51
C TYR A 39 -7.17 -0.17 6.17
N GLN A 40 -7.19 -1.51 6.13
CA GLN A 40 -7.61 -2.24 4.92
C GLN A 40 -9.04 -1.90 4.50
N GLN A 41 -9.98 -1.83 5.45
CA GLN A 41 -11.35 -1.42 5.17
C GLN A 41 -11.41 0.03 4.63
N TYR A 42 -10.60 0.93 5.20
CA TYR A 42 -10.45 2.28 4.68
C TYR A 42 -9.94 2.28 3.23
N LEU A 43 -8.85 1.57 2.93
CA LEU A 43 -8.28 1.46 1.58
C LEU A 43 -9.28 0.94 0.56
N ARG A 44 -10.03 -0.12 0.89
CA ARG A 44 -11.06 -0.70 0.02
C ARG A 44 -12.17 0.31 -0.29
N ARG A 45 -12.51 1.15 0.67
CA ARG A 45 -13.55 2.18 0.51
C ARG A 45 -13.04 3.43 -0.20
N ALA A 46 -11.81 3.86 0.10
CA ALA A 46 -11.19 5.06 -0.45
C ALA A 46 -10.80 4.87 -1.91
N HIS A 47 -10.21 3.72 -2.25
CA HIS A 47 -9.77 3.35 -3.60
C HIS A 47 -10.72 2.37 -4.29
N GLY A 48 -11.93 2.19 -3.76
CA GLY A 48 -12.93 1.28 -4.31
C GLY A 48 -13.31 1.67 -5.74
N GLY A 49 -13.21 0.72 -6.68
CA GLY A 49 -13.40 1.00 -8.09
C GLY A 49 -12.36 0.33 -8.98
N PRO A 50 -12.22 0.77 -10.25
CA PRO A 50 -11.24 0.20 -11.16
C PRO A 50 -9.81 0.50 -10.70
N VAL A 51 -8.95 -0.52 -10.73
CA VAL A 51 -7.54 -0.47 -10.33
C VAL A 51 -6.69 -1.11 -11.43
N ALA A 52 -5.54 -0.51 -11.73
CA ALA A 52 -4.52 -1.08 -12.58
C ALA A 52 -3.22 -1.35 -11.81
N VAL A 53 -2.40 -2.25 -12.35
CA VAL A 53 -1.04 -2.44 -11.87
C VAL A 53 -0.24 -1.17 -12.19
N GLY A 54 0.50 -0.67 -11.20
CA GLY A 54 1.23 0.58 -11.26
C GLY A 54 0.46 1.80 -10.75
N ASP A 55 -0.82 1.66 -10.37
CA ASP A 55 -1.53 2.72 -9.64
C ASP A 55 -0.80 3.02 -8.33
N GLU A 56 -0.58 4.31 -8.07
CA GLU A 56 0.05 4.82 -6.86
C GLU A 56 -0.97 5.61 -6.05
N TRP A 57 -1.00 5.37 -4.74
CA TRP A 57 -1.93 5.95 -3.78
C TRP A 57 -1.13 6.62 -2.67
N ASP A 58 -1.24 7.93 -2.58
CA ASP A 58 -0.69 8.72 -1.48
C ASP A 58 -1.53 8.53 -0.23
N GLU A 59 -0.92 7.94 0.79
CA GLU A 59 -1.53 7.60 2.07
C GLU A 59 -0.64 8.09 3.22
N PHE A 60 -1.17 8.08 4.44
CA PHE A 60 -0.38 8.45 5.61
C PHE A 60 -0.74 7.54 6.80
N VAL A 61 0.28 7.21 7.59
CA VAL A 61 0.13 6.42 8.83
C VAL A 61 0.52 7.31 10.00
N SER A 62 -0.37 7.47 10.98
CA SER A 62 -0.16 8.35 12.12
C SER A 62 -0.12 7.54 13.41
N CYS A 63 1.00 7.63 14.15
CA CYS A 63 1.20 6.96 15.43
C CYS A 63 0.39 7.61 16.60
N GLY A 64 -0.48 8.58 16.31
CA GLY A 64 -1.35 9.23 17.30
C GLY A 64 -0.64 10.18 18.29
N CYS A 65 0.69 10.10 18.45
CA CYS A 65 1.45 10.94 19.39
C CYS A 65 2.61 11.73 18.76
N ALA A 66 3.01 11.43 17.53
CA ALA A 66 3.98 12.21 16.76
C ALA A 66 3.80 12.00 15.25
N THR A 67 4.22 13.02 14.49
CA THR A 67 4.21 13.24 13.03
C THR A 67 3.64 12.11 12.15
N PRO A 68 2.61 12.39 11.33
CA PRO A 68 2.14 11.42 10.34
C PRO A 68 3.27 11.09 9.36
N GLN A 69 3.40 9.81 9.03
CA GLN A 69 4.36 9.31 8.07
C GLN A 69 3.65 9.16 6.72
N ASP A 70 4.02 9.99 5.76
CA ASP A 70 3.51 9.90 4.40
C ASP A 70 4.10 8.67 3.69
N VAL A 71 3.23 7.82 3.16
CA VAL A 71 3.55 6.58 2.47
C VAL A 71 2.84 6.54 1.11
N VAL A 72 3.51 6.03 0.09
CA VAL A 72 2.94 5.81 -1.23
C VAL A 72 2.75 4.31 -1.42
N LEU A 73 1.50 3.87 -1.46
CA LEU A 73 1.14 2.51 -1.84
C LEU A 73 1.14 2.40 -3.35
N ARG A 74 1.72 1.35 -3.91
CA ARG A 74 1.63 1.04 -5.34
C ARG A 74 1.08 -0.35 -5.55
N VAL A 75 0.19 -0.46 -6.51
CA VAL A 75 -0.35 -1.75 -6.94
C VAL A 75 0.72 -2.50 -7.73
N GLU A 76 1.31 -3.52 -7.13
CA GLU A 76 2.29 -4.39 -7.80
C GLU A 76 1.59 -5.46 -8.65
N ARG A 77 0.46 -5.96 -8.15
CA ARG A 77 -0.26 -7.07 -8.78
C ARG A 77 -1.74 -7.04 -8.43
N VAL A 78 -2.56 -7.40 -9.42
CA VAL A 78 -3.99 -7.62 -9.28
C VAL A 78 -4.30 -9.03 -9.77
N GLU A 79 -5.00 -9.83 -8.96
CA GLU A 79 -5.42 -11.19 -9.30
C GLU A 79 -6.94 -11.31 -9.28
N GLY A 80 -7.49 -12.08 -10.24
CA GLY A 80 -8.93 -12.37 -10.32
C GLY A 80 -9.79 -11.30 -11.01
N GLY A 81 -9.31 -10.07 -11.08
CA GLY A 81 -10.07 -8.97 -11.68
C GLY A 81 -9.26 -7.69 -11.86
N THR A 82 -9.97 -6.56 -11.94
CA THR A 82 -9.39 -5.21 -12.11
C THR A 82 -10.19 -4.15 -11.35
N ALA A 83 -10.96 -4.56 -10.34
CA ALA A 83 -11.70 -3.66 -9.48
C ALA A 83 -11.50 -4.01 -8.00
N LEU A 84 -11.22 -3.00 -7.19
CA LEU A 84 -11.12 -3.09 -5.75
C LEU A 84 -12.51 -3.01 -5.12
N SER A 85 -12.80 -3.93 -4.20
CA SER A 85 -14.04 -3.93 -3.41
C SER A 85 -13.78 -4.42 -1.98
N ASP A 86 -14.80 -4.36 -1.12
CA ASP A 86 -14.76 -4.92 0.24
C ASP A 86 -14.37 -6.40 0.31
N ALA A 87 -14.66 -7.19 -0.74
CA ALA A 87 -14.32 -8.61 -0.80
C ALA A 87 -12.87 -8.88 -1.24
N THR A 88 -12.16 -7.87 -1.74
CA THR A 88 -10.80 -8.00 -2.25
C THR A 88 -9.81 -8.13 -1.10
N THR A 89 -8.95 -9.15 -1.14
CA THR A 89 -7.88 -9.32 -0.16
C THR A 89 -6.73 -8.36 -0.47
N LEU A 90 -6.34 -7.50 0.48
CA LEU A 90 -5.20 -6.61 0.35
C LEU A 90 -3.97 -7.21 1.03
N ASP A 91 -2.89 -7.35 0.27
CA ASP A 91 -1.62 -7.89 0.74
C ASP A 91 -0.56 -6.79 0.64
N VAL A 92 -0.25 -6.17 1.77
CA VAL A 92 0.64 -5.00 1.84
C VAL A 92 2.03 -5.42 2.31
N HIS A 93 3.08 -4.99 1.61
CA HIS A 93 4.48 -5.23 1.98
C HIS A 93 5.35 -3.99 1.77
N PRO A 94 6.47 -3.85 2.49
CA PRO A 94 7.40 -2.76 2.25
C PRO A 94 7.94 -2.85 0.82
N ARG A 95 7.96 -1.72 0.12
CA ARG A 95 8.62 -1.60 -1.18
C ARG A 95 10.12 -1.70 -0.93
N ASN A 96 10.65 -2.91 -1.09
CA ASN A 96 12.09 -3.11 -1.17
C ASN A 96 12.57 -2.52 -2.50
N ASP A 97 12.84 -1.22 -2.52
CA ASP A 97 13.65 -0.61 -3.58
C ASP A 97 15.09 -1.16 -3.59
N THR A 98 15.45 -1.98 -2.59
CA THR A 98 16.76 -2.63 -2.51
C THR A 98 16.98 -3.79 -3.48
N GLU A 99 15.98 -4.26 -4.23
CA GLU A 99 16.16 -5.39 -5.17
C GLU A 99 15.68 -5.05 -6.59
N ALA A 100 16.26 -3.98 -7.16
CA ALA A 100 16.55 -3.94 -8.59
C ALA A 100 18.02 -4.35 -8.86
N VAL A 101 18.56 -5.33 -8.13
CA VAL A 101 19.74 -6.08 -8.57
C VAL A 101 19.76 -7.48 -7.96
N SER A 102 19.46 -8.49 -8.78
CA SER A 102 19.97 -9.88 -8.73
C SER A 102 19.13 -10.72 -9.71
N GLN A 103 19.50 -10.69 -11.00
CA GLN A 103 20.26 -11.69 -11.76
C GLN A 103 19.36 -12.60 -12.61
#